data_AF-A0A437K2L6-F1
#
_entry.id   AF-A0A437K2L6-F1
#
_cell.length_a   1.000
_cell.length_b   1.000
_cell.length_c   1.000
_cell.angle_alpha   90.00
_cell.angle_beta   90.00
_cell.angle_gamma   90.00
#
_symmetry.space_group_name_H-M   'P 1'
#
loop_
_entity.id
_entity.type
_entity.pdbx_description
1 polymer ?
#
loop_
_entity_poly.entity_id
_entity_poly.type
_entity_poly.pdbx_seq_one_letter_code
_entity_poly.pdbx_strand_id
1 'polypeptide(L)'
;MRWTSELVIEEFKGYMHKGLDITDKGLRNNYPTLRFQIQKRFGSYRSFLTSQGINYDDIKLYNTWTKEKIIKVFCKLQKAGEELHVNNLKEKHSQLLGAIDRKYGSYEAFLQEIDVDYSLIKKYQNWDKQTVTEEFEKYTSNNEDLRESKLQKNNSALYKQIRNHFGNYKKFLSIMGYEYSDIRGKIDWTEQRIDDEFEEYLNENKDLKASKMNRKHNTLYNAIKRRFGEYGKYLECKGFDYDEVRGTVDWTDEKVKSKYFKLVKESEGILSFTGISMKNNKLYQQIRKRFKNYKSFLESIGLAEVEIYKILKFEQEMGLSFERLVKKMFDCLGYDYEYQYRDIEGIRPDFYNRESSEILDVKLSFYTGFKSYTPQKYLNHCNKLTLIYLRGEPFEHNIKNLSLVPIDNYYGILEQSGFQDLIEEFDHLKKLLD
;
A
#
# COMPACT_ATOMS: atom_id res chain seq x y z
N MET A 1 -41.73 31.04 -77.31
CA MET A 1 -41.48 30.14 -78.46
C MET A 1 -42.22 28.83 -78.21
N ARG A 2 -43.00 28.29 -79.17
CA ARG A 2 -43.71 27.02 -79.01
C ARG A 2 -42.75 25.87 -79.31
N TRP A 3 -42.49 25.02 -78.32
CA TRP A 3 -41.67 23.81 -78.50
C TRP A 3 -42.43 22.76 -79.30
N THR A 4 -41.93 22.35 -80.47
CA THR A 4 -42.44 21.17 -81.22
C THR A 4 -41.56 19.95 -80.97
N SER A 5 -42.00 18.75 -81.40
CA SER A 5 -41.18 17.54 -81.27
C SER A 5 -39.89 17.63 -82.08
N GLU A 6 -39.95 18.27 -83.25
CA GLU A 6 -38.84 18.51 -84.17
C GLU A 6 -37.81 19.46 -83.53
N LEU A 7 -38.27 20.56 -82.93
CA LEU A 7 -37.39 21.52 -82.26
C LEU A 7 -36.68 20.90 -81.05
N VAL A 8 -37.33 20.01 -80.30
CA VAL A 8 -36.71 19.27 -79.19
C VAL A 8 -35.58 18.36 -79.69
N ILE A 9 -35.79 17.68 -80.82
CA ILE A 9 -34.77 16.82 -81.45
C ILE A 9 -33.60 17.68 -81.95
N GLU A 10 -33.90 18.80 -82.61
CA GLU A 10 -32.90 19.73 -83.15
C GLU A 10 -32.02 20.32 -82.04
N GLU A 11 -32.62 20.84 -80.96
CA GLU A 11 -31.89 21.37 -79.80
C GLU A 11 -31.03 20.30 -79.14
N PHE A 12 -31.57 19.09 -78.95
CA PHE A 12 -30.82 17.97 -78.38
C PHE A 12 -29.61 17.59 -79.24
N LYS A 13 -29.78 17.49 -80.56
CA LYS A 13 -28.67 17.23 -81.50
C LYS A 13 -27.67 18.38 -81.52
N GLY A 14 -28.14 19.62 -81.42
CA GLY A 14 -27.30 20.80 -81.29
C GLY A 14 -26.41 20.75 -80.04
N TYR A 15 -26.95 20.32 -78.90
CA TYR A 15 -26.18 20.18 -77.66
C TYR A 15 -25.19 19.01 -77.72
N MET A 16 -25.60 17.91 -78.35
CA MET A 16 -24.73 16.77 -78.61
C MET A 16 -23.55 17.15 -79.52
N HIS A 17 -23.79 17.90 -80.61
CA HIS A 17 -22.73 18.35 -81.52
C HIS A 17 -21.76 19.34 -80.86
N LYS A 18 -22.27 20.20 -79.96
CA LYS A 18 -21.47 21.12 -79.14
C LYS A 18 -20.70 20.42 -78.01
N GLY A 19 -20.83 19.10 -77.85
CA GLY A 19 -20.14 18.32 -76.83
C GLY A 19 -20.60 18.62 -75.40
N LEU A 20 -21.83 19.12 -75.21
CA LEU A 20 -22.39 19.44 -73.90
C LEU A 20 -22.82 18.17 -73.17
N ASP A 21 -22.92 18.22 -71.83
CA ASP A 21 -23.40 17.09 -71.01
C ASP A 21 -24.88 16.81 -71.29
N ILE A 22 -25.12 15.91 -72.24
CA ILE A 22 -26.45 15.46 -72.66
C ILE A 22 -26.99 14.31 -71.81
N THR A 23 -26.34 13.90 -70.72
CA THR A 23 -26.88 12.84 -69.85
C THR A 23 -28.22 13.23 -69.23
N ASP A 24 -29.04 12.26 -68.83
CA ASP A 24 -30.33 12.55 -68.16
C ASP A 24 -30.16 13.48 -66.94
N LYS A 25 -29.06 13.32 -66.21
CA LYS A 25 -28.68 14.19 -65.08
C LYS A 25 -28.14 15.54 -65.57
N GLY A 26 -27.27 15.55 -66.58
CA GLY A 26 -26.72 16.76 -67.19
C GLY A 26 -27.81 17.68 -67.73
N LEU A 27 -28.75 17.14 -68.50
CA LEU A 27 -29.90 17.89 -68.99
C LEU A 27 -30.83 18.35 -67.88
N ARG A 28 -31.06 17.54 -66.84
CA ARG A 28 -31.89 17.96 -65.69
C ARG A 28 -31.27 19.16 -64.97
N ASN A 29 -29.96 19.18 -64.81
CA ASN A 29 -29.26 20.19 -64.02
C ASN A 29 -29.00 21.47 -64.83
N ASN A 30 -28.59 21.33 -66.09
CA ASN A 30 -28.09 22.45 -66.89
C ASN A 30 -29.11 22.94 -67.92
N TYR A 31 -30.03 22.08 -68.36
CA TYR A 31 -30.99 22.39 -69.44
C TYR A 31 -32.42 21.88 -69.09
N PRO A 32 -32.98 22.27 -67.93
CA PRO A 32 -34.20 21.69 -67.38
C PRO A 32 -35.41 21.86 -68.32
N THR A 33 -35.46 22.96 -69.08
CA THR A 33 -36.50 23.20 -70.08
C THR A 33 -36.49 22.14 -71.19
N LEU A 34 -35.32 21.86 -71.77
CA LEU A 34 -35.19 20.81 -72.79
C LEU A 34 -35.54 19.44 -72.21
N ARG A 35 -35.05 19.14 -70.99
CA ARG A 35 -35.34 17.88 -70.30
C ARG A 35 -36.83 17.68 -70.02
N PHE A 36 -37.54 18.75 -69.66
CA PHE A 36 -38.98 18.72 -69.44
C PHE A 36 -39.73 18.49 -70.77
N GLN A 37 -39.33 19.16 -71.85
CA GLN A 37 -39.97 18.98 -73.16
C GLN A 37 -39.76 17.58 -73.72
N ILE A 38 -38.56 16.99 -73.54
CA ILE A 38 -38.29 15.59 -73.88
C ILE A 38 -39.29 14.66 -73.17
N GLN A 39 -39.47 14.84 -71.86
CA GLN A 39 -40.40 14.02 -71.09
C GLN A 39 -41.86 14.24 -71.51
N LYS A 40 -42.27 15.49 -71.72
CA LYS A 40 -43.65 15.84 -72.09
C LYS A 40 -44.05 15.25 -73.46
N ARG A 41 -43.11 15.18 -74.42
CA ARG A 41 -43.42 14.79 -75.81
C ARG A 41 -43.15 13.32 -76.11
N PHE A 42 -42.15 12.74 -75.46
CA PHE A 42 -41.70 11.38 -75.74
C PHE A 42 -41.90 10.44 -74.53
N GLY A 43 -42.55 10.92 -73.46
CA GLY A 43 -42.87 10.17 -72.25
C GLY A 43 -41.69 10.00 -71.29
N SER A 44 -40.53 9.58 -71.81
CA SER A 44 -39.30 9.45 -71.02
C SER A 44 -38.07 9.81 -71.83
N TYR A 45 -36.98 10.19 -71.14
CA TYR A 45 -35.70 10.45 -71.78
C TYR A 45 -35.14 9.20 -72.49
N ARG A 46 -35.38 8.00 -71.95
CA ARG A 46 -34.99 6.74 -72.59
C ARG A 46 -35.80 6.45 -73.85
N SER A 47 -37.11 6.68 -73.82
CA SER A 47 -38.00 6.54 -74.98
C SER A 47 -37.61 7.52 -76.08
N PHE A 48 -37.25 8.75 -75.73
CA PHE A 48 -36.71 9.74 -76.66
C PHE A 48 -35.43 9.25 -77.34
N LEU A 49 -34.41 8.81 -76.59
CA LEU A 49 -33.17 8.31 -77.19
C LEU A 49 -33.41 7.11 -78.11
N THR A 50 -34.27 6.18 -77.69
CA THR A 50 -34.67 5.03 -78.50
C THR A 50 -35.32 5.47 -79.81
N SER A 51 -36.19 6.50 -79.78
CA SER A 51 -36.83 7.06 -80.98
C SER A 51 -35.85 7.72 -81.95
N GLN A 52 -34.68 8.15 -81.45
CA GLN A 52 -33.62 8.74 -82.26
C GLN A 52 -32.58 7.71 -82.71
N GLY A 53 -32.80 6.42 -82.43
CA GLY A 53 -31.84 5.36 -82.71
C GLY A 53 -30.58 5.44 -81.84
N ILE A 54 -30.61 6.20 -80.75
CA ILE A 54 -29.48 6.35 -79.83
C ILE A 54 -29.65 5.36 -78.68
N ASN A 55 -28.66 4.50 -78.48
CA ASN A 55 -28.67 3.60 -77.34
C ASN A 55 -28.50 4.39 -76.04
N TYR A 56 -29.45 4.23 -75.12
CA TYR A 56 -29.43 4.89 -73.81
C TYR A 56 -28.15 4.59 -73.01
N ASP A 57 -27.60 3.39 -73.15
CA ASP A 57 -26.41 2.97 -72.41
C ASP A 57 -25.13 3.67 -72.91
N ASP A 58 -25.10 4.12 -74.16
CA ASP A 58 -23.95 4.84 -74.75
C ASP A 58 -23.86 6.28 -74.21
N ILE A 59 -24.97 6.88 -73.81
CA ILE A 59 -25.03 8.22 -73.23
C ILE A 59 -24.78 8.19 -71.70
N LYS A 60 -24.92 7.04 -71.06
CA LYS A 60 -24.83 6.94 -69.60
C LYS A 60 -23.37 7.07 -69.13
N LEU A 61 -23.00 8.22 -68.56
CA LEU A 61 -21.73 8.42 -67.81
C LEU A 61 -21.71 7.67 -66.46
N TYR A 62 -22.05 6.38 -66.46
CA TYR A 62 -21.65 5.49 -65.38
C TYR A 62 -20.48 4.66 -65.90
N ASN A 63 -19.30 4.94 -65.34
CA ASN A 63 -18.10 4.10 -65.40
C ASN A 63 -18.47 2.60 -65.32
N THR A 64 -18.70 1.96 -66.46
CA THR A 64 -18.86 0.51 -66.51
C THR A 64 -17.46 -0.09 -66.30
N TRP A 65 -17.34 -0.85 -65.23
CA TRP A 65 -16.15 -1.65 -64.97
C TRP A 65 -16.24 -2.90 -65.84
N THR A 66 -15.44 -2.93 -66.91
CA THR A 66 -15.20 -4.16 -67.69
C THR A 66 -14.03 -4.94 -67.08
N LYS A 67 -13.90 -6.23 -67.42
CA LYS A 67 -12.79 -7.06 -66.92
C LYS A 67 -11.43 -6.44 -67.29
N GLU A 68 -11.29 -5.95 -68.51
CA GLU A 68 -10.08 -5.32 -69.05
C GLU A 68 -9.76 -4.01 -68.32
N LYS A 69 -10.79 -3.22 -67.99
CA LYS A 69 -10.62 -1.96 -67.25
C LYS A 69 -10.19 -2.21 -65.80
N ILE A 70 -10.73 -3.26 -65.17
CA ILE A 70 -10.32 -3.68 -63.82
C ILE A 70 -8.84 -4.06 -63.84
N ILE A 71 -8.40 -4.91 -64.77
CA ILE A 71 -6.99 -5.31 -64.93
C ILE A 71 -6.11 -4.09 -65.18
N LYS A 72 -6.49 -3.20 -66.10
CA LYS A 72 -5.71 -2.00 -66.44
C LYS A 72 -5.52 -1.06 -65.25
N VAL A 73 -6.57 -0.82 -64.46
CA VAL A 73 -6.48 0.01 -63.25
C VAL A 73 -5.63 -0.68 -62.18
N PHE A 74 -5.81 -1.99 -61.99
CA PHE A 74 -5.03 -2.78 -61.05
C PHE A 74 -3.53 -2.74 -61.36
N CYS A 75 -3.14 -3.00 -62.61
CA CYS A 75 -1.73 -2.92 -63.06
C CYS A 75 -1.16 -1.50 -62.93
N LYS A 76 -1.99 -0.46 -63.09
CA LYS A 76 -1.55 0.93 -62.89
C LYS A 76 -1.19 1.19 -61.42
N LEU A 77 -2.00 0.69 -60.49
CA LEU A 77 -1.71 0.79 -59.05
C LEU A 77 -0.45 -0.01 -58.70
N GLN A 78 -0.28 -1.20 -59.27
CA GLN A 78 0.92 -2.01 -59.10
C GLN A 78 2.19 -1.30 -59.58
N LYS A 79 2.16 -0.71 -60.78
CA LYS A 79 3.28 0.06 -61.32
C LYS A 79 3.57 1.34 -60.53
N ALA A 80 2.57 1.90 -59.87
CA ALA A 80 2.73 3.06 -58.99
C ALA A 80 3.29 2.68 -57.60
N GLY A 81 3.48 1.38 -57.31
CA GLY A 81 3.99 0.91 -56.02
C GLY A 81 2.95 0.97 -54.89
N GLU A 82 1.66 1.06 -55.21
CA GLU A 82 0.60 1.08 -54.20
C GLU A 82 0.46 -0.29 -53.52
N GLU A 83 0.13 -0.30 -52.23
CA GLU A 83 -0.09 -1.54 -51.48
C GLU A 83 -1.40 -2.22 -51.94
N LEU A 84 -1.30 -3.31 -52.69
CA LEU A 84 -2.49 -3.98 -53.29
C LEU A 84 -3.19 -4.96 -52.35
N HIS A 85 -2.96 -4.89 -51.04
CA HIS A 85 -3.67 -5.74 -50.09
C HIS A 85 -5.12 -5.30 -49.91
N VAL A 86 -6.03 -6.25 -49.65
CA VAL A 86 -7.49 -6.03 -49.62
C VAL A 86 -7.90 -4.83 -48.75
N ASN A 87 -7.30 -4.66 -47.56
CA ASN A 87 -7.64 -3.55 -46.68
C ASN A 87 -7.27 -2.17 -47.26
N ASN A 88 -6.11 -2.00 -47.89
CA ASN A 88 -5.69 -0.73 -48.49
C ASN A 88 -6.52 -0.43 -49.74
N LEU A 89 -6.84 -1.47 -50.54
CA LEU A 89 -7.80 -1.32 -51.64
C LEU A 89 -9.20 -0.96 -51.15
N LYS A 90 -9.66 -1.51 -50.02
CA LYS A 90 -10.96 -1.15 -49.43
C LYS A 90 -11.00 0.30 -48.98
N GLU A 91 -9.91 0.81 -48.41
CA GLU A 91 -9.81 2.19 -47.92
C GLU A 91 -9.65 3.22 -49.05
N LYS A 92 -8.75 2.96 -50.01
CA LYS A 92 -8.37 3.94 -51.04
C LYS A 92 -9.03 3.71 -52.40
N HIS A 93 -9.47 2.48 -52.69
CA HIS A 93 -9.95 2.05 -54.01
C HIS A 93 -11.21 1.16 -53.93
N SER A 94 -12.13 1.47 -53.02
CA SER A 94 -13.34 0.66 -52.75
C SER A 94 -14.18 0.33 -54.00
N GLN A 95 -14.22 1.25 -54.97
CA GLN A 95 -14.92 1.04 -56.24
C GLN A 95 -14.28 -0.05 -57.11
N LEU A 96 -12.95 -0.16 -57.10
CA LEU A 96 -12.21 -1.21 -57.79
C LEU A 96 -12.48 -2.57 -57.12
N LEU A 97 -12.42 -2.61 -55.79
CA LEU A 97 -12.69 -3.84 -55.03
C LEU A 97 -14.12 -4.35 -55.27
N GLY A 98 -15.12 -3.46 -55.22
CA GLY A 98 -16.52 -3.83 -55.53
C GLY A 98 -16.77 -4.13 -57.02
N ALA A 99 -15.90 -3.68 -57.92
CA ALA A 99 -15.93 -4.09 -59.33
C ALA A 99 -15.34 -5.49 -59.52
N ILE A 100 -14.23 -5.79 -58.84
CA ILE A 100 -13.60 -7.11 -58.82
C ILE A 100 -14.59 -8.15 -58.29
N ASP A 101 -15.17 -7.89 -57.12
CA ASP A 101 -16.13 -8.81 -56.47
C ASP A 101 -17.32 -9.15 -57.39
N ARG A 102 -17.89 -8.15 -58.08
CA ARG A 102 -19.02 -8.37 -59.01
C ARG A 102 -18.66 -9.10 -60.30
N LYS A 103 -17.41 -8.98 -60.79
CA LYS A 103 -16.99 -9.53 -62.10
C LYS A 103 -16.25 -10.85 -62.00
N TYR A 104 -15.60 -11.10 -60.88
CA TYR A 104 -14.75 -12.27 -60.63
C TYR A 104 -15.22 -13.08 -59.42
N GLY A 105 -16.22 -12.61 -58.67
CA GLY A 105 -16.79 -13.30 -57.51
C GLY A 105 -15.99 -13.16 -56.22
N SER A 106 -14.67 -13.00 -56.31
CA SER A 106 -13.80 -12.66 -55.18
C SER A 106 -12.50 -12.00 -55.65
N TYR A 107 -11.81 -11.33 -54.74
CA TYR A 107 -10.48 -10.76 -55.01
C TYR A 107 -9.43 -11.85 -55.28
N GLU A 108 -9.54 -13.01 -54.63
CA GLU A 108 -8.67 -14.17 -54.85
C GLU A 108 -8.85 -14.76 -56.26
N ALA A 109 -10.09 -14.96 -56.69
CA ALA A 109 -10.40 -15.44 -58.04
C ALA A 109 -9.89 -14.48 -59.13
N PHE A 110 -9.96 -13.16 -58.88
CA PHE A 110 -9.37 -12.18 -59.78
C PHE A 110 -7.85 -12.30 -59.87
N LEU A 111 -7.14 -12.43 -58.73
CA LEU A 111 -5.69 -12.58 -58.71
C LEU A 111 -5.24 -13.88 -59.41
N GLN A 112 -5.99 -14.97 -59.25
CA GLN A 112 -5.77 -16.22 -60.01
C GLN A 112 -5.94 -16.02 -61.53
N GLU A 113 -6.97 -15.27 -61.97
CA GLU A 113 -7.22 -15.01 -63.40
C GLU A 113 -6.11 -14.16 -64.06
N ILE A 114 -5.42 -13.31 -63.30
CA ILE A 114 -4.28 -12.51 -63.79
C ILE A 114 -2.91 -13.13 -63.47
N ASP A 115 -2.87 -14.39 -63.03
CA ASP A 115 -1.66 -15.15 -62.67
C ASP A 115 -0.78 -14.44 -61.63
N VAL A 116 -1.41 -13.80 -60.65
CA VAL A 116 -0.74 -13.16 -59.52
C VAL A 116 -0.96 -14.01 -58.27
N ASP A 117 0.14 -14.48 -57.68
CA ASP A 117 0.08 -15.28 -56.46
C ASP A 117 -0.50 -14.47 -55.29
N TYR A 118 -1.69 -14.88 -54.85
CA TYR A 118 -2.42 -14.28 -53.73
C TYR A 118 -1.63 -14.29 -52.42
N SER A 119 -0.78 -15.29 -52.21
CA SER A 119 0.02 -15.44 -50.99
C SER A 119 1.05 -14.31 -50.83
N LEU A 120 1.54 -13.75 -51.94
CA LEU A 120 2.48 -12.62 -51.95
C LEU A 120 1.84 -11.27 -51.59
N ILE A 121 0.50 -11.19 -51.67
CA ILE A 121 -0.28 -9.95 -51.46
C ILE A 121 -1.03 -9.98 -50.12
N LYS A 122 -1.15 -11.14 -49.49
CA LYS A 122 -1.85 -11.32 -48.21
C LYS A 122 -0.97 -10.86 -47.05
N LYS A 123 -1.45 -9.87 -46.29
CA LYS A 123 -0.76 -9.35 -45.08
C LYS A 123 -0.87 -10.29 -43.87
N TYR A 124 -1.77 -11.27 -43.89
CA TYR A 124 -2.05 -12.14 -42.76
C TYR A 124 -1.71 -13.60 -43.12
N GLN A 125 -0.68 -14.16 -42.46
CA GLN A 125 -0.49 -15.60 -42.35
C GLN A 125 -1.79 -16.23 -41.82
N ASN A 126 -2.22 -17.34 -42.41
CA ASN A 126 -3.20 -18.20 -41.76
C ASN A 126 -2.45 -18.97 -40.67
N TRP A 127 -2.74 -18.69 -39.41
CA TRP A 127 -2.16 -19.42 -38.29
C TRP A 127 -3.03 -20.64 -38.02
N ASP A 128 -2.46 -21.84 -38.11
CA ASP A 128 -3.03 -23.05 -37.55
C ASP A 128 -2.34 -23.40 -36.23
N LYS A 129 -2.78 -24.47 -35.56
CA LYS A 129 -2.20 -24.88 -34.27
C LYS A 129 -0.68 -25.15 -34.38
N GLN A 130 -0.22 -25.69 -35.50
CA GLN A 130 1.18 -26.01 -35.72
C GLN A 130 2.03 -24.75 -35.94
N THR A 131 1.52 -23.80 -36.73
CA THR A 131 2.16 -22.50 -36.95
C THR A 131 2.29 -21.72 -35.64
N VAL A 132 1.27 -21.78 -34.77
CA VAL A 132 1.31 -21.15 -33.44
C VAL A 132 2.42 -21.76 -32.57
N THR A 133 2.57 -23.09 -32.58
CA THR A 133 3.62 -23.76 -31.79
C THR A 133 5.02 -23.46 -32.33
N GLU A 134 5.22 -23.48 -33.65
CA GLU A 134 6.51 -23.17 -34.28
C GLU A 134 6.94 -21.71 -34.04
N GLU A 135 6.02 -20.76 -34.14
CA GLU A 135 6.29 -19.34 -33.85
C GLU A 135 6.57 -19.11 -32.36
N PHE A 136 5.92 -19.87 -31.48
CA PHE A 136 6.24 -19.84 -30.05
C PHE A 136 7.62 -20.45 -29.76
N GLU A 137 8.01 -21.53 -30.42
CA GLU A 137 9.35 -22.09 -30.30
C GLU A 137 10.44 -21.12 -30.78
N LYS A 138 10.20 -20.40 -31.89
CA LYS A 138 11.07 -19.30 -32.33
C LYS A 138 11.17 -18.19 -31.29
N TYR A 139 10.03 -17.80 -30.70
CA TYR A 139 9.99 -16.83 -29.61
C TYR A 139 10.84 -17.27 -28.41
N THR A 140 10.75 -18.53 -28.02
CA THR A 140 11.54 -19.09 -26.91
C THR A 140 13.03 -19.23 -27.25
N SER A 141 13.37 -19.59 -28.49
CA SER A 141 14.74 -19.78 -28.96
C SER A 141 15.54 -18.47 -29.00
N ASN A 142 14.85 -17.34 -29.18
CA ASN A 142 15.43 -16.00 -29.06
C ASN A 142 15.63 -15.54 -27.60
N ASN A 143 15.44 -16.45 -26.63
CA ASN A 143 15.60 -16.22 -25.19
C ASN A 143 14.70 -15.08 -24.66
N GLU A 144 13.51 -14.93 -25.22
CA GLU A 144 12.54 -13.94 -24.78
C GLU A 144 11.80 -14.37 -23.49
N ASP A 145 11.39 -13.38 -22.69
CA ASP A 145 10.69 -13.59 -21.42
C ASP A 145 9.30 -14.21 -21.65
N LEU A 146 9.12 -15.45 -21.19
CA LEU A 146 7.90 -16.25 -21.37
C LEU A 146 6.69 -15.74 -20.57
N ARG A 147 6.86 -14.69 -19.75
CA ARG A 147 5.73 -14.07 -19.03
C ARG A 147 4.65 -13.61 -19.99
N GLU A 148 3.40 -13.94 -19.66
CA GLU A 148 2.23 -13.59 -20.48
C GLU A 148 2.16 -12.09 -20.83
N SER A 149 2.45 -11.23 -19.85
CA SER A 149 2.45 -9.77 -20.04
C SER A 149 3.55 -9.28 -20.98
N LYS A 150 4.68 -10.01 -21.06
CA LYS A 150 5.79 -9.69 -21.96
C LYS A 150 5.49 -10.17 -23.37
N LEU A 151 5.01 -11.40 -23.53
CA LEU A 151 4.56 -11.91 -24.82
C LEU A 151 3.45 -11.05 -25.41
N GLN A 152 2.45 -10.64 -24.60
CA GLN A 152 1.38 -9.76 -25.04
C GLN A 152 1.91 -8.40 -25.56
N LYS A 153 2.97 -7.87 -24.94
CA LYS A 153 3.57 -6.59 -25.31
C LYS A 153 4.46 -6.71 -26.55
N ASN A 154 5.31 -7.73 -26.60
CA ASN A 154 6.33 -7.89 -27.64
C ASN A 154 5.78 -8.56 -28.90
N ASN A 155 4.84 -9.51 -28.75
CA ASN A 155 4.24 -10.24 -29.86
C ASN A 155 2.74 -10.46 -29.64
N SER A 156 1.98 -9.38 -29.71
CA SER A 156 0.52 -9.38 -29.50
C SER A 156 -0.25 -10.25 -30.50
N ALA A 157 0.30 -10.49 -31.69
CA ALA A 157 -0.29 -11.37 -32.71
C ALA A 157 -0.21 -12.83 -32.27
N LEU A 158 0.97 -13.32 -31.92
CA LEU A 158 1.20 -14.66 -31.39
C LEU A 158 0.34 -14.91 -30.14
N TYR A 159 0.30 -13.96 -29.19
CA TYR A 159 -0.54 -14.06 -28.00
C TYR A 159 -2.03 -14.26 -28.33
N LYS A 160 -2.56 -13.48 -29.28
CA LYS A 160 -3.96 -13.62 -29.72
C LYS A 160 -4.23 -14.99 -30.33
N GLN A 161 -3.31 -15.49 -31.16
CA GLN A 161 -3.50 -16.80 -31.79
C GLN A 161 -3.40 -17.95 -30.79
N ILE A 162 -2.51 -17.85 -29.79
CA ILE A 162 -2.46 -18.82 -28.69
C ILE A 162 -3.82 -18.90 -27.98
N ARG A 163 -4.44 -17.75 -27.63
CA ARG A 163 -5.78 -17.78 -27.04
C ARG A 163 -6.83 -18.36 -27.98
N ASN A 164 -6.81 -18.00 -29.27
CA ASN A 164 -7.83 -18.45 -30.21
C ASN A 164 -7.80 -19.97 -30.42
N HIS A 165 -6.61 -20.57 -30.52
CA HIS A 165 -6.46 -21.98 -30.83
C HIS A 165 -6.40 -22.90 -29.59
N PHE A 166 -5.94 -22.38 -28.44
CA PHE A 166 -5.69 -23.17 -27.22
C PHE A 166 -6.49 -22.68 -26.01
N GLY A 167 -7.26 -21.59 -26.16
CA GLY A 167 -8.15 -21.02 -25.13
C GLY A 167 -7.45 -20.03 -24.21
N ASN A 168 -6.45 -20.48 -23.45
CA ASN A 168 -5.67 -19.61 -22.56
C ASN A 168 -4.18 -19.95 -22.55
N TYR A 169 -3.37 -18.97 -22.16
CA TYR A 169 -1.90 -19.04 -22.21
C TYR A 169 -1.32 -20.11 -21.26
N LYS A 170 -1.91 -20.27 -20.06
CA LYS A 170 -1.50 -21.31 -19.11
C LYS A 170 -1.67 -22.73 -19.68
N LYS A 171 -2.82 -22.99 -20.32
CA LYS A 171 -3.12 -24.28 -20.95
C LYS A 171 -2.18 -24.55 -22.11
N PHE A 172 -1.87 -23.53 -22.91
CA PHE A 172 -0.91 -23.63 -24.00
C PHE A 172 0.51 -23.95 -23.48
N LEU A 173 1.00 -23.24 -22.46
CA LEU A 173 2.32 -23.52 -21.86
C LEU A 173 2.42 -24.95 -21.32
N SER A 174 1.36 -25.45 -20.68
CA SER A 174 1.29 -26.84 -20.21
C SER A 174 1.36 -27.85 -21.37
N ILE A 175 0.74 -27.56 -22.52
CA ILE A 175 0.85 -28.41 -23.73
C ILE A 175 2.28 -28.37 -24.30
N MET A 176 2.94 -27.21 -24.24
CA MET A 176 4.33 -27.02 -24.67
C MET A 176 5.35 -27.56 -23.65
N GLY A 177 4.92 -28.19 -22.56
CA GLY A 177 5.80 -28.79 -21.55
C GLY A 177 6.41 -27.79 -20.56
N TYR A 178 5.88 -26.57 -20.47
CA TYR A 178 6.31 -25.58 -19.50
C TYR A 178 5.43 -25.55 -18.26
N GLU A 179 6.07 -25.50 -17.09
CA GLU A 179 5.39 -25.25 -15.82
C GLU A 179 5.07 -23.76 -15.65
N TYR A 180 3.77 -23.45 -15.55
CA TYR A 180 3.30 -22.06 -15.49
C TYR A 180 3.74 -21.34 -14.22
N SER A 181 3.96 -22.06 -13.11
CA SER A 181 4.47 -21.49 -11.84
C SER A 181 5.82 -20.83 -12.01
N ASP A 182 6.70 -21.46 -12.79
CA ASP A 182 8.10 -21.08 -12.94
C ASP A 182 8.22 -19.83 -13.82
N ILE A 183 7.26 -19.65 -14.73
CA ILE A 183 7.17 -18.51 -15.65
C ILE A 183 6.46 -17.31 -15.00
N ARG A 184 5.47 -17.52 -14.14
CA ARG A 184 4.55 -16.45 -13.70
C ARG A 184 5.22 -15.41 -12.81
N GLY A 185 6.32 -15.72 -12.14
CA GLY A 185 7.04 -14.80 -11.24
C GLY A 185 6.21 -14.27 -10.05
N LYS A 186 4.97 -14.76 -9.86
CA LYS A 186 4.15 -14.46 -8.68
C LYS A 186 4.36 -15.58 -7.67
N ILE A 187 5.22 -15.29 -6.70
CA ILE A 187 5.42 -16.07 -5.49
C ILE A 187 4.04 -16.31 -4.84
N ASP A 188 3.70 -17.58 -4.62
CA ASP A 188 2.56 -17.94 -3.79
C ASP A 188 2.96 -17.81 -2.31
N TRP A 189 2.20 -17.04 -1.56
CA TRP A 189 2.46 -16.75 -0.15
C TRP A 189 1.60 -17.66 0.72
N THR A 190 2.10 -18.87 0.93
CA THR A 190 1.61 -19.79 1.95
C THR A 190 2.04 -19.34 3.34
N GLU A 191 1.38 -19.81 4.39
CA GLU A 191 1.80 -19.52 5.77
C GLU A 191 3.23 -20.02 6.04
N GLN A 192 3.54 -21.25 5.61
CA GLN A 192 4.90 -21.81 5.72
C GLN A 192 5.94 -20.92 5.04
N ARG A 193 5.67 -20.43 3.83
CA ARG A 193 6.65 -19.57 3.13
C ARG A 193 6.81 -18.21 3.81
N ILE A 194 5.72 -17.65 4.35
CA ILE A 194 5.80 -16.40 5.13
C ILE A 194 6.70 -16.62 6.35
N ASP A 195 6.57 -17.77 7.01
CA ASP A 195 7.40 -18.14 8.14
C ASP A 195 8.87 -18.31 7.74
N ASP A 196 9.16 -19.07 6.68
CA ASP A 196 10.51 -19.31 6.18
C ASP A 196 11.22 -18.00 5.79
N GLU A 197 10.55 -17.13 5.00
CA GLU A 197 11.13 -15.84 4.59
C GLU A 197 11.24 -14.85 5.77
N PHE A 198 10.40 -14.97 6.78
CA PHE A 198 10.50 -14.16 7.99
C PHE A 198 11.64 -14.63 8.90
N GLU A 199 11.90 -15.94 8.98
CA GLU A 199 13.07 -16.49 9.68
C GLU A 199 14.38 -16.10 8.98
N GLU A 200 14.42 -16.13 7.65
CA GLU A 200 15.56 -15.63 6.89
C GLU A 200 15.80 -14.12 7.18
N TYR A 201 14.73 -13.32 7.21
CA TYR A 201 14.79 -11.91 7.58
C TYR A 201 15.35 -11.69 9.00
N LEU A 202 14.99 -12.54 9.96
CA LEU A 202 15.50 -12.50 11.33
C LEU A 202 16.99 -12.86 11.39
N ASN A 203 17.41 -13.89 10.65
CA ASN A 203 18.80 -14.36 10.62
C ASN A 203 19.76 -13.30 10.04
N GLU A 204 19.27 -12.42 9.18
CA GLU A 204 20.00 -11.25 8.68
C GLU A 204 20.03 -10.07 9.69
N ASN A 205 19.53 -10.29 10.91
CA ASN A 205 19.51 -9.34 12.03
C ASN A 205 18.83 -8.00 11.67
N LYS A 206 17.72 -8.07 10.93
CA LYS A 206 17.01 -6.90 10.40
C LYS A 206 15.96 -6.36 11.39
N ASP A 207 15.75 -5.05 11.34
CA ASP A 207 14.83 -4.31 12.23
C ASP A 207 13.37 -4.71 11.99
N LEU A 208 12.75 -5.33 13.01
CA LEU A 208 11.37 -5.82 13.00
C LEU A 208 10.30 -4.74 12.89
N LYS A 209 10.64 -3.44 12.94
CA LYS A 209 9.66 -2.35 12.82
C LYS A 209 8.86 -2.45 11.52
N ALA A 210 7.53 -2.39 11.65
CA ALA A 210 6.60 -2.46 10.53
C ALA A 210 6.92 -1.46 9.39
N SER A 211 7.36 -0.25 9.73
CA SER A 211 7.76 0.77 8.73
C SER A 211 9.02 0.38 7.95
N LYS A 212 9.99 -0.28 8.59
CA LYS A 212 11.21 -0.78 7.96
C LYS A 212 10.93 -2.01 7.11
N MET A 213 10.14 -2.95 7.65
CA MET A 213 9.67 -4.13 6.93
C MET A 213 8.90 -3.72 5.67
N ASN A 214 7.94 -2.80 5.76
CA ASN A 214 7.19 -2.29 4.61
C ASN A 214 8.10 -1.62 3.56
N ARG A 215 9.11 -0.85 3.99
CA ARG A 215 10.00 -0.14 3.06
C ARG A 215 10.98 -1.07 2.34
N LYS A 216 11.53 -2.07 3.02
CA LYS A 216 12.60 -2.92 2.48
C LYS A 216 12.09 -4.27 1.94
N HIS A 217 11.00 -4.80 2.52
CA HIS A 217 10.43 -6.11 2.22
C HIS A 217 8.90 -6.03 2.12
N ASN A 218 8.42 -5.11 1.27
CA ASN A 218 7.00 -4.81 1.08
C ASN A 218 6.16 -6.04 0.68
N THR A 219 6.74 -6.97 -0.07
CA THR A 219 6.06 -8.20 -0.52
C THR A 219 5.73 -9.11 0.64
N LEU A 220 6.71 -9.42 1.49
CA LEU A 220 6.55 -10.19 2.73
C LEU A 220 5.61 -9.49 3.71
N TYR A 221 5.79 -8.18 3.91
CA TYR A 221 4.91 -7.38 4.77
C TYR A 221 3.42 -7.48 4.37
N ASN A 222 3.13 -7.33 3.08
CA ASN A 222 1.76 -7.43 2.59
C ASN A 222 1.22 -8.86 2.61
N ALA A 223 2.09 -9.86 2.43
CA ALA A 223 1.72 -11.27 2.57
C ALA A 223 1.28 -11.57 4.00
N ILE A 224 2.07 -11.14 5.00
CA ILE A 224 1.74 -11.26 6.42
C ILE A 224 0.39 -10.59 6.72
N LYS A 225 0.21 -9.32 6.32
CA LYS A 225 -1.06 -8.62 6.55
C LYS A 225 -2.25 -9.31 5.90
N ARG A 226 -2.09 -9.88 4.70
CA ARG A 226 -3.21 -10.51 3.99
C ARG A 226 -3.64 -11.83 4.66
N ARG A 227 -2.70 -12.59 5.21
CA ARG A 227 -2.95 -13.89 5.84
C ARG A 227 -3.34 -13.77 7.32
N PHE A 228 -2.61 -12.94 8.07
CA PHE A 228 -2.76 -12.82 9.52
C PHE A 228 -3.52 -11.55 9.95
N GLY A 229 -4.00 -10.75 8.99
CA GLY A 229 -4.74 -9.50 9.18
C GLY A 229 -3.83 -8.30 9.47
N GLU A 230 -3.00 -8.40 10.51
CA GLU A 230 -2.08 -7.34 10.93
C GLU A 230 -0.68 -7.88 11.20
N TYR A 231 0.33 -7.07 10.89
CA TYR A 231 1.73 -7.43 11.12
C TYR A 231 2.05 -7.62 12.62
N GLY A 232 1.44 -6.82 13.50
CA GLY A 232 1.62 -6.96 14.95
C GLY A 232 1.10 -8.29 15.48
N LYS A 233 -0.07 -8.75 15.03
CA LYS A 233 -0.64 -10.06 15.41
C LYS A 233 0.26 -11.22 15.01
N TYR A 234 0.82 -11.15 13.80
CA TYR A 234 1.78 -12.15 13.34
C TYR A 234 3.03 -12.18 14.24
N LEU A 235 3.59 -11.03 14.59
CA LEU A 235 4.73 -10.94 15.51
C LEU A 235 4.40 -11.51 16.89
N GLU A 236 3.22 -11.21 17.43
CA GLU A 236 2.73 -11.76 18.71
C GLU A 236 2.59 -13.30 18.64
N CYS A 237 2.06 -13.85 17.54
CA CYS A 237 2.02 -15.30 17.31
C CYS A 237 3.42 -15.93 17.25
N LYS A 238 4.42 -15.18 16.79
CA LYS A 238 5.83 -15.60 16.76
C LYS A 238 6.57 -15.31 18.08
N GLY A 239 5.85 -14.86 19.11
CA GLY A 239 6.40 -14.61 20.44
C GLY A 239 7.11 -13.27 20.62
N PHE A 240 7.04 -12.36 19.65
CA PHE A 240 7.60 -11.02 19.76
C PHE A 240 6.59 -10.05 20.37
N ASP A 241 7.03 -9.22 21.32
CA ASP A 241 6.22 -8.11 21.83
C ASP A 241 6.21 -6.96 20.81
N TYR A 242 5.09 -6.83 20.07
CA TYR A 242 4.96 -5.81 19.04
C TYR A 242 5.06 -4.37 19.58
N ASP A 243 4.64 -4.14 20.83
CA ASP A 243 4.72 -2.84 21.49
C ASP A 243 6.19 -2.45 21.80
N GLU A 244 7.04 -3.44 22.12
CA GLU A 244 8.50 -3.25 22.22
C GLU A 244 9.11 -2.95 20.86
N VAL A 245 8.74 -3.72 19.82
CA VAL A 245 9.23 -3.53 18.44
C VAL A 245 8.90 -2.13 17.91
N ARG A 246 7.69 -1.63 18.13
CA ARG A 246 7.27 -0.29 17.63
C ARG A 246 7.75 0.87 18.53
N GLY A 247 8.23 0.60 19.74
CA GLY A 247 8.75 1.59 20.69
C GLY A 247 7.71 2.57 21.28
N THR A 248 6.45 2.43 20.89
CA THR A 248 5.30 3.20 21.40
C THR A 248 4.28 2.21 21.90
N VAL A 249 3.76 2.40 23.10
CA VAL A 249 2.73 1.51 23.68
C VAL A 249 1.44 2.30 23.78
N ASP A 250 0.37 1.75 23.22
CA ASP A 250 -0.97 2.27 23.41
C ASP A 250 -1.55 1.57 24.63
N TRP A 251 -1.74 2.33 25.70
CA TRP A 251 -2.00 1.79 27.03
C TRP A 251 -3.50 1.71 27.30
N THR A 252 -4.04 0.49 27.23
CA THR A 252 -5.39 0.15 27.72
C THR A 252 -5.32 -0.45 29.11
N ASP A 253 -6.47 -0.53 29.81
CA ASP A 253 -6.56 -1.15 31.14
C ASP A 253 -6.11 -2.61 31.07
N GLU A 254 -6.53 -3.35 30.04
CA GLU A 254 -6.17 -4.76 29.81
C GLU A 254 -4.67 -4.92 29.58
N LYS A 255 -4.03 -4.01 28.82
CA LYS A 255 -2.59 -4.05 28.58
C LYS A 255 -1.79 -3.74 29.83
N VAL A 256 -2.25 -2.82 30.68
CA VAL A 256 -1.63 -2.56 31.99
C VAL A 256 -1.70 -3.82 32.86
N LYS A 257 -2.86 -4.48 32.94
CA LYS A 257 -3.02 -5.73 33.69
C LYS A 257 -2.15 -6.86 33.12
N SER A 258 -2.14 -7.06 31.81
CA SER A 258 -1.32 -8.08 31.14
C SER A 258 0.17 -7.88 31.38
N LYS A 259 0.69 -6.65 31.23
CA LYS A 259 2.10 -6.35 31.52
C LYS A 259 2.45 -6.53 32.99
N TYR A 260 1.53 -6.20 33.90
CA TYR A 260 1.72 -6.46 35.31
C TYR A 260 1.85 -7.96 35.60
N PHE A 261 0.96 -8.80 35.06
CA PHE A 261 1.04 -10.26 35.24
C PHE A 261 2.31 -10.86 34.63
N LYS A 262 2.78 -10.34 33.50
CA LYS A 262 4.07 -10.73 32.92
C LYS A 262 5.23 -10.48 33.90
N LEU A 263 5.29 -9.28 34.49
CA LEU A 263 6.32 -8.94 35.48
C LEU A 263 6.20 -9.74 36.78
N VAL A 264 4.98 -10.03 37.23
CA VAL A 264 4.74 -10.89 38.41
C VAL A 264 5.26 -12.31 38.15
N LYS A 265 5.03 -12.85 36.95
CA LYS A 265 5.53 -14.18 36.56
C LYS A 265 7.06 -14.21 36.52
N GLU A 266 7.70 -13.15 36.02
CA GLU A 266 9.16 -13.01 35.98
C GLU A 266 9.79 -12.78 37.37
N SER A 267 9.02 -12.24 38.32
CA SER A 267 9.51 -11.87 39.66
C SER A 267 9.10 -12.86 40.76
N GLU A 268 8.48 -13.99 40.39
CA GLU A 268 8.01 -15.03 41.31
C GLU A 268 7.15 -14.52 42.49
N GLY A 269 6.38 -13.45 42.27
CA GLY A 269 5.60 -12.86 43.34
C GLY A 269 4.87 -11.57 42.96
N ILE A 270 3.86 -11.22 43.76
CA ILE A 270 3.14 -9.97 43.61
C ILE A 270 4.11 -8.82 43.84
N LEU A 271 4.28 -7.97 42.83
CA LEU A 271 5.18 -6.83 42.93
C LEU A 271 4.57 -5.76 43.83
N SER A 272 5.41 -5.15 44.67
CA SER A 272 5.05 -3.92 45.38
C SER A 272 4.91 -2.76 44.39
N PHE A 273 4.25 -1.68 44.78
CA PHE A 273 4.09 -0.51 43.90
C PHE A 273 5.46 0.05 43.51
N THR A 274 6.41 0.00 44.45
CA THR A 274 7.78 0.45 44.21
C THR A 274 8.56 -0.52 43.32
N GLY A 275 8.38 -1.84 43.49
CA GLY A 275 8.98 -2.85 42.62
C GLY A 275 8.60 -2.68 41.16
N ILE A 276 7.33 -2.32 40.87
CA ILE A 276 6.89 -1.98 39.51
C ILE A 276 7.63 -0.75 38.99
N SER A 277 7.80 0.30 39.81
CA SER A 277 8.49 1.53 39.39
C SER A 277 9.93 1.26 38.95
N MET A 278 10.61 0.33 39.61
CA MET A 278 12.00 -0.02 39.30
C MET A 278 12.10 -0.87 38.03
N LYS A 279 11.27 -1.92 37.93
CA LYS A 279 11.31 -2.82 36.76
C LYS A 279 10.69 -2.19 35.51
N ASN A 280 9.66 -1.36 35.69
CA ASN A 280 8.93 -0.74 34.58
C ASN A 280 8.23 0.57 34.98
N ASN A 281 9.00 1.66 35.03
CA ASN A 281 8.49 3.00 35.33
C ASN A 281 7.34 3.45 34.39
N LYS A 282 7.33 3.01 33.13
CA LYS A 282 6.21 3.32 32.22
C LYS A 282 4.92 2.65 32.69
N LEU A 283 4.96 1.37 33.07
CA LEU A 283 3.81 0.66 33.62
C LEU A 283 3.32 1.33 34.92
N TYR A 284 4.24 1.68 35.82
CA TYR A 284 3.94 2.41 37.06
C TYR A 284 3.15 3.70 36.79
N GLN A 285 3.58 4.51 35.81
CA GLN A 285 2.89 5.75 35.46
C GLN A 285 1.48 5.50 34.92
N GLN A 286 1.28 4.43 34.16
CA GLN A 286 -0.03 4.08 33.59
C GLN A 286 -0.99 3.52 34.63
N ILE A 287 -0.49 2.76 35.61
CA ILE A 287 -1.27 2.34 36.77
C ILE A 287 -1.83 3.58 37.50
N ARG A 288 -0.99 4.57 37.80
CA ARG A 288 -1.44 5.82 38.45
C ARG A 288 -2.45 6.59 37.61
N LYS A 289 -2.18 6.72 36.31
CA LYS A 289 -3.02 7.52 35.41
C LYS A 289 -4.41 6.92 35.23
N ARG A 290 -4.50 5.59 35.07
CA ARG A 290 -5.73 4.90 34.68
C ARG A 290 -6.54 4.40 35.87
N PHE A 291 -5.88 3.94 36.93
CA PHE A 291 -6.53 3.35 38.11
C PHE A 291 -6.51 4.27 39.33
N LYS A 292 -6.01 5.52 39.19
CA LYS A 292 -5.83 6.55 40.23
C LYS A 292 -4.76 6.21 41.28
N ASN A 293 -4.80 5.02 41.85
CA ASN A 293 -3.86 4.55 42.87
C ASN A 293 -3.64 3.03 42.76
N TYR A 294 -2.64 2.52 43.47
CA TYR A 294 -2.26 1.10 43.38
C TYR A 294 -3.32 0.17 43.98
N LYS A 295 -3.97 0.58 45.09
CA LYS A 295 -5.05 -0.19 45.71
C LYS A 295 -6.18 -0.47 44.71
N SER A 296 -6.68 0.56 44.03
CA SER A 296 -7.74 0.43 43.02
C SER A 296 -7.31 -0.40 41.81
N PHE A 297 -6.01 -0.39 41.46
CA PHE A 297 -5.48 -1.31 40.46
C PHE A 297 -5.53 -2.77 40.95
N LEU A 298 -5.08 -3.05 42.18
CA LEU A 298 -5.11 -4.40 42.77
C LEU A 298 -6.54 -4.94 42.90
N GLU A 299 -7.49 -4.09 43.29
CA GLU A 299 -8.93 -4.41 43.27
C GLU A 299 -9.40 -4.77 41.85
N SER A 300 -8.95 -4.03 40.83
CA SER A 300 -9.35 -4.26 39.44
C SER A 300 -8.83 -5.57 38.82
N ILE A 301 -7.79 -6.17 39.42
CA ILE A 301 -7.27 -7.49 39.02
C ILE A 301 -7.82 -8.63 39.88
N GLY A 302 -8.74 -8.33 40.80
CA GLY A 302 -9.46 -9.34 41.58
C GLY A 302 -8.73 -9.86 42.81
N LEU A 303 -7.72 -9.14 43.32
CA LEU A 303 -7.05 -9.51 44.57
C LEU A 303 -7.99 -9.35 45.76
N ALA A 304 -7.91 -10.28 46.71
CA ALA A 304 -8.71 -10.21 47.93
C ALA A 304 -8.22 -9.06 48.82
N GLU A 305 -9.15 -8.39 49.53
CA GLU A 305 -8.85 -7.24 50.37
C GLU A 305 -7.75 -7.52 51.42
N VAL A 306 -7.71 -8.75 51.96
CA VAL A 306 -6.69 -9.19 52.92
C VAL A 306 -5.29 -9.22 52.29
N GLU A 307 -5.17 -9.63 51.03
CA GLU A 307 -3.89 -9.67 50.31
C GLU A 307 -3.41 -8.27 49.96
N ILE A 308 -4.34 -7.42 49.50
CA ILE A 308 -4.09 -5.99 49.26
C ILE A 308 -3.58 -5.32 50.54
N TYR A 309 -4.24 -5.59 51.68
CA TYR A 309 -3.82 -5.03 52.97
C TYR A 309 -2.41 -5.48 53.36
N LYS A 310 -2.05 -6.76 53.17
CA LYS A 310 -0.69 -7.25 53.44
C LYS A 310 0.36 -6.51 52.60
N ILE A 311 0.10 -6.32 51.30
CA ILE A 311 1.02 -5.63 50.38
C ILE A 311 1.21 -4.17 50.79
N LEU A 312 0.12 -3.46 51.07
CA LEU A 312 0.16 -2.04 51.45
C LEU A 312 0.78 -1.84 52.83
N LYS A 313 0.48 -2.72 53.78
CA LYS A 313 1.04 -2.68 55.15
C LYS A 313 2.54 -2.91 55.15
N PHE A 314 3.03 -3.84 54.32
CA PHE A 314 4.46 -4.06 54.16
C PHE A 314 5.19 -2.79 53.71
N GLU A 315 4.70 -2.08 52.68
CA GLU A 315 5.33 -0.81 52.24
C GLU A 315 5.33 0.26 53.33
N GLN A 316 4.25 0.35 54.12
CA GLN A 316 4.17 1.28 55.25
C GLN A 316 5.17 0.94 56.35
N GLU A 317 5.27 -0.34 56.73
CA GLU A 317 6.21 -0.82 57.76
C GLU A 317 7.66 -0.60 57.34
N MET A 318 7.99 -0.80 56.06
CA MET A 318 9.33 -0.52 55.54
C MET A 318 9.64 0.97 55.59
N GLY A 319 8.67 1.85 55.30
CA GLY A 319 8.85 3.30 55.39
C GLY A 319 9.14 3.76 56.81
N LEU A 320 8.38 3.26 57.78
CA LEU A 320 8.62 3.53 59.21
C LEU A 320 9.95 2.95 59.68
N SER A 321 10.35 1.78 59.19
CA SER A 321 11.64 1.19 59.51
C SER A 321 12.79 2.04 59.00
N PHE A 322 12.71 2.54 57.76
CA PHE A 322 13.71 3.45 57.20
C PHE A 322 13.82 4.75 58.00
N GLU A 323 12.68 5.35 58.34
CA GLU A 323 12.61 6.58 59.14
C GLU A 323 13.29 6.40 60.51
N ARG A 324 13.07 5.25 61.17
CA ARG A 324 13.73 4.91 62.45
C ARG A 324 15.24 4.67 62.30
N LEU A 325 15.68 4.06 61.19
CA LEU A 325 17.11 3.87 60.92
C LEU A 325 17.80 5.22 60.69
N VAL A 326 17.18 6.13 59.94
CA VAL A 326 17.69 7.50 59.76
C VAL A 326 17.76 8.23 61.10
N LYS A 327 16.78 8.05 61.98
CA LYS A 327 16.84 8.59 63.34
C LYS A 327 18.05 8.06 64.11
N LYS A 328 18.23 6.73 64.15
CA LYS A 328 19.37 6.07 64.83
C LYS A 328 20.70 6.57 64.26
N MET A 329 20.79 6.72 62.94
CA MET A 329 21.95 7.29 62.25
C MET A 329 22.24 8.72 62.71
N PHE A 330 21.23 9.59 62.78
CA PHE A 330 21.40 10.96 63.27
C PHE A 330 21.79 11.04 64.73
N ASP A 331 21.19 10.21 65.59
CA ASP A 331 21.58 10.12 67.01
C ASP A 331 23.06 9.70 67.14
N CYS A 332 23.51 8.70 66.37
CA CYS A 332 24.89 8.20 66.38
C CYS A 332 25.92 9.22 65.87
N LEU A 333 25.56 9.98 64.84
CA LEU A 333 26.43 11.00 64.23
C LEU A 333 26.37 12.35 64.96
N GLY A 334 25.53 12.49 65.99
CA GLY A 334 25.41 13.71 66.78
C GLY A 334 24.71 14.86 66.06
N TYR A 335 23.82 14.56 65.11
CA TYR A 335 23.02 15.59 64.46
C TYR A 335 21.87 16.06 65.36
N ASP A 336 21.70 17.37 65.47
CA ASP A 336 20.63 17.99 66.26
C ASP A 336 19.34 18.11 65.44
N TYR A 337 18.61 17.00 65.33
CA TYR A 337 17.30 16.96 64.67
C TYR A 337 16.22 16.42 65.61
N GLU A 338 15.10 17.13 65.68
CA GLU A 338 13.91 16.69 66.38
C GLU A 338 13.07 15.75 65.51
N TYR A 339 12.89 14.54 66.00
CA TYR A 339 12.13 13.49 65.35
C TYR A 339 10.61 13.72 65.47
N GLN A 340 9.91 13.67 64.34
CA GLN A 340 8.46 13.84 64.22
C GLN A 340 7.90 15.12 64.83
N TYR A 341 8.60 16.23 64.61
CA TYR A 341 8.27 17.57 65.13
C TYR A 341 6.84 18.01 64.79
N ARG A 342 6.15 18.65 65.73
CA ARG A 342 4.70 18.97 65.62
C ARG A 342 4.34 20.45 65.77
N ASP A 343 5.30 21.31 66.09
CA ASP A 343 5.00 22.71 66.42
C ASP A 343 4.94 23.62 65.18
N ILE A 344 4.88 23.06 63.98
CA ILE A 344 4.65 23.81 62.74
C ILE A 344 3.19 23.60 62.30
N GLU A 345 2.45 24.70 62.20
CA GLU A 345 1.03 24.65 61.90
C GLU A 345 0.74 23.93 60.57
N GLY A 346 -0.11 22.91 60.62
CA GLY A 346 -0.60 22.17 59.45
C GLY A 346 0.35 21.12 58.87
N ILE A 347 1.58 20.99 59.39
CA ILE A 347 2.55 20.01 58.89
C ILE A 347 3.26 19.24 60.02
N ARG A 348 3.76 18.06 59.69
CA ARG A 348 4.54 17.21 60.60
C ARG A 348 5.71 16.62 59.80
N PRO A 349 6.90 17.25 59.81
CA PRO A 349 8.07 16.70 59.18
C PRO A 349 8.61 15.49 59.95
N ASP A 350 9.38 14.64 59.27
CA ASP A 350 10.03 13.48 59.91
C ASP A 350 11.16 13.95 60.83
N PHE A 351 11.90 14.98 60.41
CA PHE A 351 12.94 15.63 61.20
C PHE A 351 12.94 17.15 61.02
N TYR A 352 13.26 17.88 62.08
CA TYR A 352 13.37 19.34 62.06
C TYR A 352 14.57 19.82 62.87
N ASN A 353 15.34 20.77 62.33
CA ASN A 353 16.41 21.45 63.07
C ASN A 353 15.97 22.89 63.38
N ARG A 354 15.87 23.22 64.67
CA ARG A 354 15.39 24.54 65.13
C ARG A 354 16.32 25.67 64.72
N GLU A 355 17.63 25.48 64.85
CA GLU A 355 18.63 26.52 64.64
C GLU A 355 18.65 27.00 63.18
N SER A 356 18.68 26.05 62.25
CA SER A 356 18.73 26.31 60.81
C SER A 356 17.35 26.48 60.16
N SER A 357 16.28 26.09 60.87
CA SER A 357 14.93 25.91 60.32
C SER A 357 14.93 25.02 59.08
N GLU A 358 15.71 23.93 59.12
CA GLU A 358 15.74 22.89 58.09
C GLU A 358 14.69 21.82 58.40
N ILE A 359 13.93 21.43 57.38
CA ILE A 359 13.04 20.27 57.41
C ILE A 359 13.70 19.11 56.66
N LEU A 360 13.67 17.92 57.24
CA LEU A 360 13.95 16.69 56.51
C LEU A 360 12.75 15.76 56.50
N ASP A 361 12.58 15.13 55.34
CA ASP A 361 11.52 14.19 55.07
C ASP A 361 12.15 12.96 54.39
N VAL A 362 11.86 11.78 54.95
CA VAL A 362 12.49 10.51 54.62
C VAL A 362 11.56 9.71 53.73
N LYS A 363 12.10 9.16 52.65
CA LYS A 363 11.31 8.45 51.64
C LYS A 363 12.00 7.16 51.18
N LEU A 364 11.23 6.07 51.13
CA LEU A 364 11.72 4.80 50.59
C LEU A 364 12.19 4.87 49.14
N SER A 365 11.78 5.88 48.38
CA SER A 365 12.30 6.10 47.04
C SER A 365 12.34 7.58 46.69
N PHE A 366 13.33 7.94 45.89
CA PHE A 366 13.47 9.26 45.29
C PHE A 366 12.18 9.71 44.58
N TYR A 367 11.58 8.83 43.78
CA TYR A 367 10.38 9.14 42.99
C TYR A 367 9.17 9.48 43.86
N THR A 368 9.02 8.81 45.00
CA THR A 368 7.94 9.09 45.96
C THR A 368 8.13 10.47 46.60
N GLY A 369 9.37 10.89 46.88
CA GLY A 369 9.66 12.19 47.48
C GLY A 369 9.43 13.38 46.56
N PHE A 370 9.89 13.31 45.30
CA PHE A 370 9.84 14.46 44.39
C PHE A 370 8.46 14.69 43.74
N LYS A 371 7.71 13.62 43.42
CA LYS A 371 6.38 13.73 42.78
C LYS A 371 5.22 13.81 43.77
N SER A 372 5.45 13.53 45.04
CA SER A 372 4.46 13.86 46.07
C SER A 372 4.44 15.37 46.23
N TYR A 373 3.31 15.93 46.67
CA TYR A 373 3.14 17.34 47.01
C TYR A 373 4.10 17.83 48.12
N THR A 374 5.15 17.06 48.47
CA THR A 374 6.12 17.26 49.55
C THR A 374 6.88 18.59 49.42
N PRO A 375 7.49 18.96 48.28
CA PRO A 375 8.07 20.31 48.15
C PRO A 375 7.03 21.42 48.35
N GLN A 376 5.82 21.25 47.79
CA GLN A 376 4.74 22.24 47.92
C GLN A 376 4.20 22.34 49.36
N LYS A 377 4.25 21.24 50.11
CA LYS A 377 3.83 21.13 51.51
C LYS A 377 4.83 21.80 52.46
N TYR A 378 6.13 21.64 52.22
CA TYR A 378 7.14 21.99 53.22
C TYR A 378 7.94 23.27 52.91
N LEU A 379 8.17 23.63 51.64
CA LEU A 379 9.08 24.75 51.29
C LEU A 379 8.65 26.12 51.84
N ASN A 380 7.35 26.32 52.12
CA ASN A 380 6.86 27.55 52.73
C ASN A 380 7.09 27.62 54.26
N HIS A 381 7.58 26.54 54.86
CA HIS A 381 7.72 26.38 56.31
C HIS A 381 9.18 26.16 56.76
N CYS A 382 10.14 26.22 55.85
CA CYS A 382 11.56 25.96 56.16
C CYS A 382 12.50 26.81 55.31
N ASN A 383 13.70 27.08 55.84
CA ASN A 383 14.78 27.72 55.07
C ASN A 383 15.41 26.76 54.07
N LYS A 384 15.39 25.46 54.39
CA LYS A 384 15.92 24.37 53.56
C LYS A 384 15.08 23.12 53.78
N LEU A 385 14.76 22.42 52.68
CA LEU A 385 14.12 21.12 52.67
C LEU A 385 15.12 20.09 52.15
N THR A 386 15.42 19.06 52.96
CA THR A 386 16.26 17.95 52.54
C THR A 386 15.44 16.66 52.49
N LEU A 387 15.32 16.07 51.30
CA LEU A 387 14.66 14.77 51.13
C LEU A 387 15.72 13.67 51.14
N ILE A 388 15.71 12.85 52.19
CA ILE A 388 16.58 11.69 52.29
C ILE A 388 15.86 10.49 51.70
N TYR A 389 16.50 9.82 50.74
CA TYR A 389 15.90 8.67 50.07
C TYR A 389 16.78 7.43 50.12
N LEU A 390 16.13 6.27 50.29
CA LEU A 390 16.81 4.99 50.37
C LEU A 390 17.33 4.50 49.01
N ARG A 391 16.62 4.82 47.92
CA ARG A 391 16.90 4.31 46.56
C ARG A 391 16.33 5.19 45.45
N GLY A 392 16.89 5.02 44.26
CA GLY A 392 16.51 5.71 43.02
C GLY A 392 17.52 6.78 42.63
N GLU A 393 17.52 7.17 41.36
CA GLU A 393 18.47 8.13 40.80
C GLU A 393 17.91 9.57 40.83
N PRO A 394 18.69 10.55 41.30
CA PRO A 394 18.27 11.94 41.25
C PRO A 394 18.23 12.46 39.81
N PHE A 395 17.36 13.44 39.55
CA PHE A 395 17.39 14.24 38.33
C PHE A 395 17.57 15.71 38.68
N GLU A 396 18.10 16.48 37.73
CA GLU A 396 18.34 17.90 37.90
C GLU A 396 17.04 18.69 38.14
N HIS A 397 17.01 19.50 39.18
CA HIS A 397 15.90 20.39 39.49
C HIS A 397 16.37 21.81 39.77
N ASN A 398 15.51 22.79 39.44
CA ASN A 398 15.77 24.21 39.69
C ASN A 398 15.01 24.76 40.91
N ILE A 399 14.48 23.87 41.76
CA ILE A 399 13.78 24.25 42.99
C ILE A 399 14.80 24.77 44.01
N LYS A 400 14.71 26.06 44.34
CA LYS A 400 15.56 26.72 45.34
C LYS A 400 15.28 26.13 46.74
N ASN A 401 16.31 25.99 47.56
CA ASN A 401 16.24 25.50 48.94
C ASN A 401 15.80 24.03 49.09
N LEU A 402 15.80 23.23 48.01
CA LEU A 402 15.57 21.79 48.04
C LEU A 402 16.90 21.05 47.87
N SER A 403 17.16 20.05 48.70
CA SER A 403 18.28 19.12 48.59
C SER A 403 17.76 17.70 48.53
N LEU A 404 18.28 16.91 47.59
CA LEU A 404 17.90 15.50 47.42
C LEU A 404 19.14 14.67 47.75
N VAL A 405 19.07 13.91 48.84
CA VAL A 405 20.23 13.22 49.41
C VAL A 405 19.97 11.71 49.46
N PRO A 406 20.72 10.89 48.69
CA PRO A 406 20.66 9.44 48.85
C PRO A 406 21.27 9.06 50.20
N ILE A 407 20.75 8.00 50.84
CA ILE A 407 21.30 7.53 52.12
C ILE A 407 22.78 7.16 52.02
N ASP A 408 23.21 6.73 50.85
CA ASP A 408 24.57 6.28 50.50
C ASP A 408 25.61 7.39 50.74
N ASN A 409 25.20 8.66 50.67
CA ASN A 409 26.08 9.79 50.98
C ASN A 409 26.56 9.79 52.44
N TYR A 410 25.85 9.10 53.34
CA TYR A 410 26.24 8.98 54.75
C TYR A 410 27.15 7.77 55.01
N TYR A 411 27.29 6.83 54.07
CA TYR A 411 28.03 5.58 54.29
C TYR A 411 29.49 5.82 54.63
N GLY A 412 30.16 6.76 53.95
CA GLY A 412 31.56 7.09 54.23
C GLY A 412 31.77 7.65 55.64
N ILE A 413 30.83 8.47 56.14
CA ILE A 413 30.91 9.04 57.51
C ILE A 413 30.61 7.95 58.55
N LEU A 414 29.65 7.07 58.27
CA LEU A 414 29.30 5.94 59.14
C LEU A 414 30.47 4.96 59.28
N GLU A 415 31.14 4.63 58.19
CA GLU A 415 32.32 3.77 58.17
C GLU A 415 33.46 4.39 58.98
N GLN A 416 33.76 5.67 58.75
CA GLN A 416 34.79 6.41 59.51
C GLN A 416 34.47 6.54 61.00
N SER A 417 33.18 6.57 61.35
CA SER A 417 32.71 6.68 62.74
C SER A 417 32.50 5.31 63.42
N GLY A 418 32.79 4.21 62.72
CA GLY A 418 32.71 2.85 63.26
C GLY A 418 31.29 2.26 63.35
N PHE A 419 30.31 2.82 62.62
CA PHE A 419 28.91 2.38 62.64
C PHE A 419 28.58 1.48 61.43
N GLN A 420 29.39 0.44 61.20
CA GLN A 420 29.21 -0.49 60.08
C GLN A 420 27.84 -1.20 60.13
N ASP A 421 27.37 -1.54 61.32
CA ASP A 421 26.08 -2.21 61.53
C ASP A 421 24.89 -1.43 60.93
N LEU A 422 24.95 -0.08 60.95
CA LEU A 422 23.92 0.76 60.36
C LEU A 422 23.90 0.68 58.84
N ILE A 423 25.08 0.56 58.21
CA ILE A 423 25.21 0.37 56.76
C ILE A 423 24.56 -0.96 56.36
N GLU A 424 24.84 -2.02 57.12
CA GLU A 424 24.24 -3.35 56.90
C GLU A 424 22.71 -3.33 57.07
N GLU A 425 22.19 -2.60 58.08
CA GLU A 425 20.75 -2.41 58.29
C GLU A 425 20.10 -1.66 57.10
N PHE A 426 20.73 -0.61 56.56
CA PHE A 426 20.24 0.09 55.38
C PHE A 426 20.27 -0.78 54.12
N ASP A 427 21.34 -1.54 53.90
CA ASP A 427 21.47 -2.43 52.75
C ASP A 427 20.51 -3.62 52.82
N HIS A 428 20.25 -4.15 54.02
CA HIS A 428 19.21 -5.15 54.22
C HIS A 428 17.83 -4.60 53.85
N LEU A 429 17.53 -3.37 54.26
CA LEU A 429 16.27 -2.72 53.93
C LEU A 429 16.13 -2.47 52.42
N LYS A 430 17.22 -2.09 51.73
CA LYS A 430 17.24 -2.00 50.25
C LYS A 430 16.90 -3.34 49.60
N LYS A 431 17.55 -4.43 50.03
CA LYS A 431 17.33 -5.79 49.50
C LYS A 431 15.89 -6.28 49.69
N LEU A 432 15.25 -5.96 50.82
CA LEU A 432 13.85 -6.34 51.06
C LEU A 432 12.86 -5.67 50.11
N LEU A 433 13.29 -4.58 49.47
CA LEU A 433 12.43 -3.75 48.67
C LEU A 433 12.66 -3.89 47.16
N ASP A 434 13.71 -4.61 46.75
CA ASP A 434 14.06 -4.95 45.36
C ASP A 434 13.47 -6.31 44.95
#